data_AF-A0A6J2VG06-F1
#
_entry.id   AF-A0A6J2VG06-F1
#
_cell.length_a   1.000
_cell.length_b   1.000
_cell.length_c   1.000
_cell.angle_alpha   90.00
_cell.angle_beta   90.00
_cell.angle_gamma   90.00
#
_symmetry.space_group_name_H-M   'P 1'
#
loop_
_entity.id
_entity.type
_entity.pdbx_description
1 polymer ?
#
loop_
_entity_poly.entity_id
_entity_poly.type
_entity_poly.pdbx_seq_one_letter_code
_entity_poly.pdbx_strand_id
1 'polypeptide(L)'
;MGSPSTEFEELRQKAESHLVSTGSAQEVKAYVMMLAETALPLTTKYQHIDTKTLLLENTAGQNREEALDSLGKMVKALNVLEKYGCNLTNPTRPKYWRIVKHNNPIFRSTVDAMKRGRDVLHLYGYTTQLPDGLSYPDEVTEPDIRRVAAVAIEVMVFRAELDLLVKGSHPHSRFFESILPFLGQQKHETEGAGITSDAVIFPSTKTEETKSEPPA
;
A
#
# COMPACT_ATOMS: atom_id res chain seq x y z
N MET A 1 24.65 13.64 -10.34
CA MET A 1 23.48 12.84 -9.91
C MET A 1 22.78 13.63 -8.83
N GLY A 2 21.46 13.57 -8.76
CA GLY A 2 20.69 14.29 -7.74
C GLY A 2 20.83 13.63 -6.38
N SER A 3 20.18 14.19 -5.36
CA SER A 3 19.85 13.39 -4.18
C SER A 3 18.66 12.46 -4.53
N PRO A 4 18.49 11.29 -3.89
CA PRO A 4 17.33 10.44 -4.13
C PRO A 4 16.00 11.16 -3.88
N SER A 5 15.95 12.14 -2.98
CA SER A 5 14.78 12.99 -2.75
C SER A 5 14.51 13.98 -3.89
N THR A 6 15.55 14.44 -4.59
CA THR A 6 15.43 15.32 -5.76
C THR A 6 14.91 14.52 -6.96
N GLU A 7 15.49 13.34 -7.20
CA GLU A 7 15.10 12.46 -8.31
C GLU A 7 13.67 11.95 -8.15
N PHE A 8 13.25 11.65 -6.90
CA PHE A 8 11.85 11.32 -6.57
C PHE A 8 10.89 12.49 -6.82
N GLU A 9 11.26 13.71 -6.42
CA GLU A 9 10.41 14.90 -6.63
C GLU A 9 10.25 15.23 -8.12
N GLU A 10 11.32 15.17 -8.91
CA GLU A 10 11.23 15.30 -10.37
C GLU A 10 10.33 14.23 -11.00
N LEU A 11 10.38 13.00 -10.48
CA LEU A 11 9.57 11.89 -10.97
C LEU A 11 8.09 12.06 -10.60
N ARG A 12 7.80 12.55 -9.38
CA ARG A 12 6.45 12.92 -8.93
C ARG A 12 5.87 14.01 -9.82
N GLN A 13 6.59 15.11 -10.03
CA GLN A 13 6.14 16.23 -10.87
C GLN A 13 5.85 15.81 -12.32
N LYS A 14 6.65 14.87 -12.88
CA LYS A 14 6.37 14.24 -14.19
C LYS A 14 5.07 13.45 -14.15
N ALA A 15 4.88 12.57 -13.16
CA ALA A 15 3.66 11.77 -13.00
C ALA A 15 2.40 12.65 -12.86
N GLU A 16 2.46 13.68 -12.03
CA GLU A 16 1.38 14.65 -11.85
C GLU A 16 1.07 15.40 -13.14
N SER A 17 2.09 15.91 -13.83
CA SER A 17 1.91 16.63 -15.11
C SER A 17 1.28 15.76 -16.20
N HIS A 18 1.66 14.48 -16.25
CA HIS A 18 1.01 13.50 -17.13
C HIS A 18 -0.46 13.28 -16.74
N LEU A 19 -0.76 13.08 -15.44
CA LEU A 19 -2.15 12.87 -14.98
C LEU A 19 -3.04 14.10 -15.21
N VAL A 20 -2.51 15.31 -15.02
CA VAL A 20 -3.20 16.58 -15.35
C VAL A 20 -3.51 16.68 -16.85
N SER A 21 -2.60 16.20 -17.70
CA SER A 21 -2.74 16.27 -19.16
C SER A 21 -3.76 15.27 -19.71
N THR A 22 -3.75 14.03 -19.22
CA THR A 22 -4.51 12.92 -19.86
C THR A 22 -5.60 12.30 -19.00
N GLY A 23 -5.59 12.54 -17.68
CA GLY A 23 -6.56 11.95 -16.73
C GLY A 23 -6.49 10.41 -16.63
N SER A 24 -5.42 9.79 -17.15
CA SER A 24 -5.31 8.35 -17.37
C SER A 24 -4.38 7.67 -16.37
N ALA A 25 -4.95 6.90 -15.43
CA ALA A 25 -4.19 6.07 -14.48
C ALA A 25 -3.22 5.10 -15.19
N GLN A 26 -3.61 4.59 -16.37
CA GLN A 26 -2.82 3.61 -17.11
C GLN A 26 -1.53 4.21 -17.68
N GLU A 27 -1.53 5.50 -18.04
CA GLU A 27 -0.35 6.20 -18.55
C GLU A 27 0.65 6.54 -17.44
N VAL A 28 0.15 6.89 -16.25
CA VAL A 28 1.01 7.19 -15.09
C VAL A 28 1.48 5.95 -14.32
N LYS A 29 0.93 4.77 -14.62
CA LYS A 29 1.23 3.50 -13.95
C LYS A 29 2.73 3.19 -13.82
N ALA A 30 3.53 3.47 -14.84
CA ALA A 30 4.98 3.25 -14.80
C ALA A 30 5.67 4.18 -13.79
N TYR A 31 5.30 5.47 -13.77
CA TYR A 31 5.80 6.44 -12.80
C TYR A 31 5.39 6.05 -11.37
N VAL A 32 4.14 5.64 -11.18
CA VAL A 32 3.62 5.17 -9.88
C VAL A 32 4.44 4.01 -9.31
N MET A 33 4.78 3.01 -10.13
CA MET A 33 5.60 1.88 -9.67
C MET A 33 7.03 2.31 -9.30
N MET A 34 7.67 3.15 -10.13
CA MET A 34 9.01 3.66 -9.82
C MET A 34 9.04 4.51 -8.53
N LEU A 35 8.01 5.33 -8.28
CA LEU A 35 7.84 6.09 -7.05
C LEU A 35 7.63 5.16 -5.83
N ALA A 36 6.78 4.13 -5.96
CA ALA A 36 6.54 3.14 -4.92
C ALA A 36 7.83 2.38 -4.54
N GLU A 37 8.60 1.97 -5.53
CA GLU A 37 9.85 1.23 -5.34
C GLU A 37 11.04 2.12 -4.90
N THR A 38 10.88 3.44 -4.80
CA THR A 38 11.97 4.35 -4.38
C THR A 38 12.29 4.21 -2.88
N ALA A 39 13.58 4.21 -2.54
CA ALA A 39 14.12 3.98 -1.19
C ALA A 39 14.02 5.18 -0.22
N LEU A 40 12.82 5.74 -0.02
CA LEU A 40 12.59 6.91 0.85
C LEU A 40 11.62 6.62 2.01
N PRO A 41 11.76 7.30 3.17
CA PRO A 41 10.78 7.27 4.25
C PRO A 41 9.40 7.80 3.82
N LEU A 42 8.33 7.28 4.44
CA LEU A 42 6.96 7.70 4.18
C LEU A 42 6.76 9.22 4.36
N THR A 43 7.41 9.81 5.38
CA THR A 43 7.37 11.27 5.64
C THR A 43 7.97 12.14 4.54
N THR A 44 8.72 11.54 3.60
CA THR A 44 9.26 12.22 2.40
C THR A 44 8.39 11.92 1.18
N LYS A 45 7.90 10.67 1.06
CA LYS A 45 7.05 10.21 -0.05
C LYS A 45 5.64 10.80 -0.07
N TYR A 46 5.10 11.17 1.10
CA TYR A 46 3.71 11.61 1.25
C TYR A 46 3.64 12.98 1.91
N GLN A 47 3.11 13.96 1.17
CA GLN A 47 2.93 15.36 1.56
C GLN A 47 1.44 15.72 1.75
N HIS A 48 0.50 14.89 1.28
CA HIS A 48 -0.93 15.20 1.29
C HIS A 48 -1.76 14.18 2.04
N ILE A 49 -1.49 12.88 1.87
CA ILE A 49 -2.14 11.82 2.64
C ILE A 49 -1.31 11.45 3.88
N ASP A 50 -1.96 11.42 5.05
CA ASP A 50 -1.33 10.93 6.28
C ASP A 50 -1.32 9.39 6.29
N THR A 51 -0.35 8.83 5.58
CA THR A 51 -0.15 7.37 5.47
C THR A 51 0.12 6.72 6.83
N LYS A 52 0.74 7.44 7.78
CA LYS A 52 1.02 6.91 9.12
C LYS A 52 -0.28 6.67 9.89
N THR A 53 -1.16 7.67 9.96
CA THR A 53 -2.45 7.55 10.64
C THR A 53 -3.36 6.55 9.91
N LEU A 54 -3.39 6.59 8.57
CA LEU A 54 -4.13 5.62 7.76
C LEU A 54 -3.73 4.17 8.05
N LEU A 55 -2.43 3.88 8.16
CA LEU A 55 -1.96 2.55 8.55
C LEU A 55 -2.36 2.21 9.99
N LEU A 56 -1.92 3.00 10.96
CA LEU A 56 -2.13 2.73 12.39
C LEU A 56 -3.59 2.47 12.75
N GLU A 57 -4.52 3.26 12.20
CA GLU A 57 -5.94 3.09 12.51
C GLU A 57 -6.56 1.84 11.88
N ASN A 58 -6.08 1.39 10.72
CA ASN A 58 -6.67 0.29 9.95
C ASN A 58 -5.95 -1.06 10.16
N THR A 59 -4.69 -1.10 10.59
CA THR A 59 -3.89 -2.34 10.75
C THR A 59 -3.70 -2.78 12.20
N ALA A 60 -4.58 -2.40 13.11
CA ALA A 60 -4.53 -2.72 14.54
C ALA A 60 -4.88 -4.20 14.88
N GLY A 61 -4.58 -5.14 13.99
CA GLY A 61 -4.79 -6.57 14.19
C GLY A 61 -3.80 -7.17 15.19
N GLN A 62 -4.16 -8.30 15.80
CA GLN A 62 -3.34 -8.95 16.84
C GLN A 62 -2.27 -9.89 16.26
N ASN A 63 -2.41 -10.29 15.01
CA ASN A 63 -1.47 -11.17 14.30
C ASN A 63 -1.20 -10.71 12.87
N ARG A 64 -0.21 -11.35 12.23
CA ARG A 64 0.26 -11.04 10.87
C ARG A 64 -0.82 -11.21 9.80
N GLU A 65 -1.68 -12.23 9.92
CA GLU A 65 -2.70 -12.54 8.91
C GLU A 65 -3.80 -11.48 8.89
N GLU A 66 -4.33 -11.10 10.06
CA GLU A 66 -5.29 -10.00 10.22
C GLU A 66 -4.75 -8.68 9.68
N ALA A 67 -3.47 -8.38 9.94
CA ALA A 67 -2.84 -7.17 9.44
C ALA A 67 -2.71 -7.16 7.90
N LEU A 68 -2.37 -8.31 7.29
CA LEU A 68 -2.30 -8.46 5.83
C LEU A 68 -3.69 -8.37 5.16
N ASP A 69 -4.74 -8.96 5.74
CA ASP A 69 -6.11 -8.80 5.26
C ASP A 69 -6.59 -7.35 5.38
N SER A 70 -6.28 -6.67 6.49
CA SER A 70 -6.54 -5.23 6.63
C SER A 70 -5.83 -4.39 5.57
N LEU A 71 -4.55 -4.65 5.27
CA LEU A 71 -3.86 -4.01 4.15
C LEU A 71 -4.53 -4.33 2.81
N GLY A 72 -4.97 -5.57 2.59
CA GLY A 72 -5.73 -5.97 1.40
C GLY A 72 -7.07 -5.24 1.24
N LYS A 73 -7.75 -4.92 2.35
CA LYS A 73 -8.95 -4.07 2.37
C LYS A 73 -8.59 -2.60 2.05
N MET A 74 -7.49 -2.08 2.59
CA MET A 74 -6.99 -0.73 2.25
C MET A 74 -6.64 -0.61 0.76
N VAL A 75 -5.96 -1.61 0.15
CA VAL A 75 -5.67 -1.63 -1.30
C VAL A 75 -6.95 -1.52 -2.13
N LYS A 76 -8.05 -2.20 -1.72
CA LYS A 76 -9.36 -2.12 -2.39
C LYS A 76 -9.99 -0.72 -2.24
N ALA A 77 -9.91 -0.11 -1.05
CA ALA A 77 -10.41 1.25 -0.82
C ALA A 77 -9.61 2.31 -1.60
N LEU A 78 -8.29 2.23 -1.59
CA LEU A 78 -7.41 3.11 -2.36
C LEU A 78 -7.64 2.98 -3.88
N ASN A 79 -7.96 1.79 -4.39
CA ASN A 79 -8.35 1.60 -5.80
C ASN A 79 -9.66 2.32 -6.17
N VAL A 80 -10.56 2.53 -5.21
CA VAL A 80 -11.78 3.33 -5.42
C VAL A 80 -11.48 4.83 -5.31
N LEU A 81 -10.63 5.24 -4.37
CA LEU A 81 -10.15 6.62 -4.23
C LEU A 81 -9.31 7.09 -5.42
N GLU A 82 -8.49 6.21 -6.01
CA GLU A 82 -7.76 6.43 -7.26
C GLU A 82 -8.73 6.78 -8.40
N LYS A 83 -9.82 6.01 -8.54
CA LYS A 83 -10.84 6.26 -9.56
C LYS A 83 -11.56 7.60 -9.36
N TYR A 84 -11.81 8.01 -8.13
CA TYR A 84 -12.35 9.35 -7.86
C TYR A 84 -11.37 10.45 -8.30
N GLY A 85 -10.08 10.34 -7.97
CA GLY A 85 -9.05 11.27 -8.43
C GLY A 85 -8.95 11.35 -9.96
N CYS A 86 -8.83 10.19 -10.63
CA CYS A 86 -8.76 10.11 -12.09
C CYS A 86 -10.00 10.69 -12.77
N ASN A 87 -11.20 10.40 -12.26
CA ASN A 87 -12.44 10.95 -12.79
C ASN A 87 -12.50 12.48 -12.71
N LEU A 88 -11.89 13.08 -11.68
CA LEU A 88 -11.81 14.53 -11.52
C LEU A 88 -10.76 15.15 -12.46
N THR A 89 -9.61 14.48 -12.67
CA THR A 89 -8.58 14.94 -13.63
C THR A 89 -8.97 14.74 -15.10
N ASN A 90 -9.90 13.84 -15.41
CA ASN A 90 -10.28 13.52 -16.79
C ASN A 90 -11.09 14.68 -17.44
N PRO A 91 -10.71 15.17 -18.64
CA PRO A 91 -11.48 16.18 -19.39
C PRO A 91 -12.92 15.77 -19.71
N THR A 92 -13.21 14.47 -19.80
CA THR A 92 -14.54 13.89 -20.06
C THR A 92 -15.19 13.32 -18.80
N ARG A 93 -15.01 14.01 -17.67
CA ARG A 93 -15.45 13.56 -16.34
C ARG A 93 -16.95 13.19 -16.25
N PRO A 94 -17.33 12.26 -15.35
CA PRO A 94 -18.73 11.86 -15.18
C PRO A 94 -19.66 13.02 -14.81
N LYS A 95 -20.87 13.06 -15.39
CA LYS A 95 -21.88 14.11 -15.17
C LYS A 95 -22.14 14.47 -13.69
N TYR A 96 -22.07 13.48 -12.80
CA TYR A 96 -22.36 13.64 -11.36
C TYR A 96 -21.09 13.71 -10.49
N TRP A 97 -19.94 14.10 -11.07
CA TRP A 97 -18.64 14.18 -10.37
C TRP A 97 -18.68 14.98 -9.07
N ARG A 98 -19.58 15.97 -8.95
CA ARG A 98 -19.69 16.86 -7.79
C ARG A 98 -20.11 16.19 -6.49
N ILE A 99 -20.69 14.98 -6.53
CA ILE A 99 -21.31 14.33 -5.36
C ILE A 99 -20.84 12.88 -5.22
N VAL A 100 -20.40 12.50 -4.02
CA VAL A 100 -20.13 11.13 -3.61
C VAL A 100 -21.18 10.72 -2.58
N LYS A 101 -21.95 9.66 -2.85
CA LYS A 101 -22.99 9.16 -1.93
C LYS A 101 -22.48 8.02 -1.06
N HIS A 102 -22.71 8.08 0.24
CA HIS A 102 -22.27 7.05 1.19
C HIS A 102 -23.08 5.76 1.04
N ASN A 103 -24.37 5.85 0.66
CA ASN A 103 -25.21 4.69 0.36
C ASN A 103 -24.76 3.82 -0.82
N ASN A 104 -23.80 4.26 -1.65
CA ASN A 104 -23.31 3.48 -2.77
C ASN A 104 -22.66 2.18 -2.26
N PRO A 105 -23.09 0.98 -2.69
CA PRO A 105 -22.59 -0.28 -2.12
C PRO A 105 -21.08 -0.48 -2.26
N ILE A 106 -20.48 0.00 -3.36
CA ILE A 106 -19.03 -0.06 -3.57
C ILE A 106 -18.32 0.88 -2.59
N PHE A 107 -18.81 2.12 -2.46
CA PHE A 107 -18.27 3.09 -1.51
C PHE A 107 -18.32 2.56 -0.07
N ARG A 108 -19.51 2.11 0.37
CA ARG A 108 -19.77 1.63 1.73
C ARG A 108 -18.93 0.42 2.11
N SER A 109 -18.71 -0.51 1.18
CA SER A 109 -17.92 -1.72 1.42
C SER A 109 -16.40 -1.53 1.29
N THR A 110 -15.94 -0.35 0.86
CA THR A 110 -14.51 -0.08 0.64
C THR A 110 -14.04 1.19 1.33
N VAL A 111 -14.28 2.36 0.76
CA VAL A 111 -13.82 3.67 1.27
C VAL A 111 -14.40 3.99 2.64
N ASP A 112 -15.68 3.64 2.87
CA ASP A 112 -16.34 3.89 4.16
C ASP A 112 -15.94 2.89 5.27
N ALA A 113 -15.50 1.71 4.87
CA ALA A 113 -14.99 0.68 5.78
C ALA A 113 -13.52 0.95 6.20
N MET A 114 -12.79 1.77 5.43
CA MET A 114 -11.45 2.24 5.76
C MET A 114 -11.54 3.50 6.62
N LYS A 115 -11.02 3.45 7.86
CA LYS A 115 -10.93 4.64 8.71
C LYS A 115 -10.10 5.71 8.02
N ARG A 116 -10.52 6.97 8.17
CA ARG A 116 -9.97 8.16 7.47
C ARG A 116 -10.13 8.12 5.93
N GLY A 117 -10.80 7.12 5.34
CA GLY A 117 -11.00 7.00 3.89
C GLY A 117 -11.77 8.16 3.27
N ARG A 118 -12.72 8.75 4.02
CA ARG A 118 -13.44 9.97 3.60
C ARG A 118 -12.54 11.21 3.56
N ASP A 119 -11.45 11.25 4.32
CA ASP A 119 -10.59 12.45 4.38
C ASP A 119 -9.82 12.65 3.06
N VAL A 120 -9.52 11.56 2.35
CA VAL A 120 -8.95 11.61 0.99
C VAL A 120 -9.90 12.29 -0.01
N LEU A 121 -11.22 12.17 0.19
CA LEU A 121 -12.21 12.87 -0.64
C LEU A 121 -12.22 14.38 -0.33
N HIS A 122 -12.05 14.76 0.94
CA HIS A 122 -11.89 16.16 1.32
C HIS A 122 -10.61 16.75 0.69
N LEU A 123 -9.51 15.98 0.61
CA LEU A 123 -8.27 16.39 -0.08
C LEU A 123 -8.45 16.61 -1.59
N TYR A 124 -9.37 15.89 -2.25
CA TYR A 124 -9.76 16.16 -3.64
C TYR A 124 -10.66 17.40 -3.79
N GLY A 125 -11.39 17.79 -2.74
CA GLY A 125 -12.29 18.96 -2.72
C GLY A 125 -13.74 18.67 -2.38
N TYR A 126 -14.10 17.43 -2.02
CA TYR A 126 -15.43 17.07 -1.52
C TYR A 126 -15.60 17.51 -0.05
N THR A 127 -15.68 18.81 0.20
CA THR A 127 -15.66 19.40 1.55
C THR A 127 -17.04 19.74 2.13
N THR A 128 -18.10 19.76 1.31
CA THR A 128 -19.47 20.01 1.78
C THR A 128 -20.11 18.72 2.27
N GLN A 129 -20.44 18.65 3.56
CA GLN A 129 -21.10 17.50 4.16
C GLN A 129 -22.58 17.44 3.75
N LEU A 130 -23.01 16.30 3.19
CA LEU A 130 -24.41 16.00 2.92
C LEU A 130 -24.93 14.93 3.91
N PRO A 131 -26.26 14.78 4.11
CA PRO A 131 -26.82 13.76 4.99
C PRO A 131 -26.41 12.31 4.64
N ASP A 132 -26.16 12.03 3.36
CA ASP A 132 -25.80 10.71 2.82
C ASP A 132 -24.66 10.83 1.79
N GLY A 133 -23.67 11.70 2.06
CA GLY A 133 -22.56 11.89 1.14
C GLY A 133 -21.64 13.06 1.45
N LEU A 134 -20.76 13.34 0.50
CA LEU A 134 -19.96 14.55 0.42
C LEU A 134 -20.15 15.18 -0.96
N SER A 135 -20.00 16.50 -1.06
CA SER A 135 -20.01 17.22 -2.33
C SER A 135 -18.95 18.31 -2.40
N TYR A 136 -18.67 18.76 -3.63
CA TYR A 136 -18.00 20.03 -3.83
C TYR A 136 -18.89 21.20 -3.37
N PRO A 137 -18.32 22.27 -2.82
CA PRO A 137 -19.05 23.52 -2.55
C PRO A 137 -19.67 24.11 -3.82
N ASP A 138 -20.80 24.78 -3.69
CA ASP A 138 -21.59 25.29 -4.83
C ASP A 138 -20.85 26.38 -5.62
N GLU A 139 -19.99 27.15 -4.95
CA GLU A 139 -19.14 28.18 -5.54
C GLU A 139 -17.99 27.61 -6.40
N VAL A 140 -17.60 26.35 -6.19
CA VAL A 140 -16.53 25.70 -6.95
C VAL A 140 -17.12 25.13 -8.23
N THR A 141 -16.93 25.80 -9.37
CA THR A 141 -17.44 25.32 -10.67
C THR A 141 -16.64 24.14 -11.23
N GLU A 142 -15.32 24.16 -11.04
CA GLU A 142 -14.35 23.20 -11.55
C GLU A 142 -13.38 22.77 -10.42
N PRO A 143 -12.93 21.51 -10.36
CA PRO A 143 -11.98 21.06 -9.35
C PRO A 143 -10.57 21.58 -9.67
N ASP A 144 -9.74 21.81 -8.64
CA ASP A 144 -8.32 22.09 -8.84
C ASP A 144 -7.61 20.82 -9.33
N ILE A 145 -7.42 20.75 -10.66
CA ILE A 145 -6.83 19.60 -11.35
C ILE A 145 -5.42 19.29 -10.84
N ARG A 146 -4.62 20.30 -10.48
CA ARG A 146 -3.25 20.10 -10.00
C ARG A 146 -3.28 19.50 -8.61
N ARG A 147 -4.11 20.06 -7.72
CA ARG A 147 -4.31 19.54 -6.36
C ARG A 147 -4.83 18.11 -6.38
N VAL A 148 -5.84 17.83 -7.20
CA VAL A 148 -6.41 16.49 -7.37
C VAL A 148 -5.36 15.52 -7.91
N ALA A 149 -4.58 15.91 -8.93
CA ALA A 149 -3.56 15.05 -9.50
C ALA A 149 -2.46 14.70 -8.48
N ALA A 150 -1.96 15.66 -7.71
CA ALA A 150 -0.96 15.41 -6.66
C ALA A 150 -1.47 14.42 -5.60
N VAL A 151 -2.70 14.63 -5.10
CA VAL A 151 -3.34 13.69 -4.14
C VAL A 151 -3.57 12.31 -4.79
N ALA A 152 -3.97 12.26 -6.06
CA ALA A 152 -4.24 11.01 -6.77
C ALA A 152 -2.96 10.20 -7.01
N ILE A 153 -1.84 10.86 -7.37
CA ILE A 153 -0.53 10.21 -7.49
C ILE A 153 -0.11 9.63 -6.13
N GLU A 154 -0.25 10.35 -5.02
CA GLU A 154 0.04 9.79 -3.68
C GLU A 154 -0.85 8.59 -3.35
N VAL A 155 -2.15 8.64 -3.66
CA VAL A 155 -3.08 7.50 -3.47
C VAL A 155 -2.67 6.28 -4.31
N MET A 156 -2.26 6.50 -5.58
CA MET A 156 -1.79 5.44 -6.47
C MET A 156 -0.48 4.80 -5.95
N VAL A 157 0.49 5.62 -5.56
CA VAL A 157 1.79 5.17 -5.04
C VAL A 157 1.60 4.42 -3.73
N PHE A 158 0.78 4.93 -2.82
CA PHE A 158 0.46 4.24 -1.57
C PHE A 158 -0.24 2.90 -1.82
N ARG A 159 -1.20 2.86 -2.74
CA ARG A 159 -1.84 1.59 -3.14
C ARG A 159 -0.82 0.58 -3.68
N ALA A 160 0.13 1.02 -4.50
CA ALA A 160 1.17 0.16 -5.06
C ALA A 160 2.13 -0.34 -3.97
N GLU A 161 2.56 0.51 -3.03
CA GLU A 161 3.38 0.09 -1.89
C GLU A 161 2.63 -0.94 -1.01
N LEU A 162 1.34 -0.71 -0.71
CA LEU A 162 0.54 -1.67 0.06
C LEU A 162 0.32 -3.00 -0.67
N ASP A 163 0.08 -2.99 -1.98
CA ASP A 163 -0.07 -4.20 -2.80
C ASP A 163 1.23 -5.03 -2.83
N LEU A 164 2.38 -4.37 -2.94
CA LEU A 164 3.71 -5.02 -2.81
C LEU A 164 3.96 -5.55 -1.39
N LEU A 165 3.52 -4.86 -0.34
CA LEU A 165 3.63 -5.32 1.05
C LEU A 165 2.76 -6.56 1.32
N VAL A 166 1.52 -6.57 0.83
CA VAL A 166 0.61 -7.73 0.94
C VAL A 166 1.19 -8.95 0.23
N LYS A 167 1.88 -8.75 -0.91
CA LYS A 167 2.58 -9.80 -1.67
C LYS A 167 3.93 -10.20 -1.07
N GLY A 168 4.42 -9.50 -0.04
CA GLY A 168 5.75 -9.72 0.54
C GLY A 168 6.91 -9.35 -0.40
N SER A 169 6.67 -8.59 -1.46
CA SER A 169 7.63 -8.28 -2.52
C SER A 169 8.10 -6.81 -2.52
N HIS A 170 7.76 -6.04 -1.48
CA HIS A 170 8.14 -4.63 -1.38
C HIS A 170 9.65 -4.46 -1.09
N PRO A 171 10.43 -3.83 -2.00
CA PRO A 171 11.91 -3.82 -1.90
C PRO A 171 12.43 -3.07 -0.66
N HIS A 172 11.63 -2.17 -0.09
CA HIS A 172 12.02 -1.32 1.03
C HIS A 172 11.02 -1.36 2.20
N SER A 173 10.47 -2.55 2.48
CA SER A 173 9.49 -2.79 3.56
C SER A 173 9.93 -2.25 4.93
N ARG A 174 11.25 -2.15 5.17
CA ARG A 174 11.86 -1.54 6.37
C ARG A 174 11.32 -0.16 6.75
N PHE A 175 10.91 0.67 5.78
CA PHE A 175 10.36 2.00 6.08
C PHE A 175 8.98 1.94 6.74
N PHE A 176 8.30 0.80 6.66
CA PHE A 176 6.99 0.55 7.28
C PHE A 176 7.09 -0.17 8.64
N GLU A 177 8.24 -0.78 8.99
CA GLU A 177 8.41 -1.62 10.20
C GLU A 177 8.03 -0.88 11.51
N SER A 178 8.24 0.44 11.59
CA SER A 178 7.87 1.27 12.75
C SER A 178 6.37 1.47 12.94
N ILE A 179 5.56 1.16 11.93
CA ILE A 179 4.10 1.29 11.91
C ILE A 179 3.45 -0.10 11.80
N LEU A 180 4.11 -1.04 11.13
CA LEU A 180 3.68 -2.40 10.84
C LEU A 180 4.72 -3.42 11.37
N PRO A 181 4.77 -3.69 12.70
CA PRO A 181 5.86 -4.47 13.31
C PRO A 181 6.00 -5.90 12.77
N PHE A 182 4.91 -6.49 12.27
CA PHE A 182 4.89 -7.84 11.70
C PHE A 182 5.76 -8.00 10.44
N LEU A 183 6.19 -6.90 9.82
CA LEU A 183 7.14 -6.91 8.69
C LEU A 183 8.55 -7.29 9.16
N GLY A 184 8.95 -6.87 10.36
CA GLY A 184 10.27 -7.21 10.93
C GLY A 184 10.42 -8.69 11.27
N GLN A 185 9.32 -9.35 11.66
CA GLN A 185 9.30 -10.77 12.02
C GLN A 185 9.64 -11.71 10.84
N GLN A 186 9.37 -11.28 9.60
CA GLN A 186 9.55 -12.09 8.39
C GLN A 186 11.02 -12.49 8.09
N LYS A 187 11.99 -11.73 8.64
CA LYS A 187 13.42 -12.01 8.48
C LYS A 187 13.85 -13.25 9.29
N HIS A 188 13.34 -13.40 10.51
CA HIS A 188 13.73 -14.48 11.42
C HIS A 188 13.27 -15.87 10.95
N GLU A 189 12.11 -15.97 10.30
CA GLU A 189 11.59 -17.24 9.76
C GLU A 189 12.37 -17.72 8.53
N THR A 190 12.87 -16.79 7.72
CA THR A 190 13.59 -17.11 6.48
C THR A 190 15.03 -17.57 6.76
N GLU A 191 15.69 -16.97 7.76
CA GLU A 191 17.04 -17.38 8.18
C GLU A 191 17.04 -18.68 9.02
N GLY A 192 15.93 -18.99 9.72
CA GLY A 192 15.78 -20.21 10.52
C GLY A 192 15.58 -21.51 9.73
N ALA A 193 15.19 -21.43 8.45
CA ALA A 193 14.93 -22.61 7.60
C ALA A 193 16.20 -23.19 6.94
N GLY A 194 17.38 -22.60 7.17
CA GLY A 194 18.62 -22.86 6.42
C GLY A 194 19.60 -23.89 7.01
N ILE A 195 19.23 -24.65 8.06
CA ILE A 195 20.14 -25.63 8.69
C ILE A 195 19.46 -26.99 8.91
N THR A 196 19.16 -27.70 7.82
CA THR A 196 19.08 -29.18 7.86
C THR A 196 20.50 -29.71 7.68
N SER A 197 21.18 -30.02 8.79
CA SER A 197 22.52 -30.59 8.76
C SER A 197 22.48 -32.01 8.18
N ASP A 198 23.09 -32.19 7.01
CA ASP A 198 23.10 -33.44 6.26
C ASP A 198 24.10 -34.43 6.88
N ALA A 199 23.63 -35.23 7.84
CA ALA A 199 24.43 -36.23 8.53
C ALA A 199 24.48 -37.55 7.75
N VAL A 200 25.39 -37.64 6.78
CA VAL A 200 25.60 -38.83 5.96
C VAL A 200 26.11 -40.00 6.81
N ILE A 201 25.29 -41.04 6.98
CA ILE A 201 25.67 -42.28 7.67
C ILE A 201 26.34 -43.22 6.66
N PHE A 202 27.65 -43.43 6.80
CA PHE A 202 28.37 -44.54 6.16
C PHE A 202 28.71 -45.64 7.19
N PRO A 203 28.71 -46.93 6.78
CA PRO A 203 28.78 -48.06 7.70
C PRO A 203 30.23 -48.44 8.06
N SER A 204 30.43 -48.90 9.30
CA SER A 204 31.63 -49.63 9.72
C SER A 204 31.29 -51.08 10.03
N THR A 205 31.94 -51.98 9.30
CA THR A 205 31.98 -53.42 9.56
C THR A 205 33.12 -53.78 10.54
N LYS A 206 33.19 -55.06 10.93
CA LYS A 206 34.13 -55.72 11.86
C LYS A 206 33.71 -55.64 13.35
N THR A 207 33.87 -56.67 14.19
CA THR A 207 34.46 -58.02 14.00
C THR A 207 33.72 -59.05 14.85
N GLU A 208 33.89 -60.34 14.55
CA GLU A 208 33.62 -61.43 15.49
C GLU A 208 34.46 -61.28 16.77
N GLU A 209 33.92 -61.66 17.93
CA GLU A 209 34.61 -62.58 18.84
C GLU A 209 33.63 -63.26 19.82
N THR A 210 34.06 -64.38 20.41
CA THR A 210 33.21 -65.35 21.11
C THR A 210 33.28 -65.21 22.64
N LYS A 211 32.26 -65.75 23.34
CA LYS A 211 32.39 -66.88 24.33
C LYS A 211 31.57 -66.71 25.64
N SER A 212 31.07 -67.88 26.11
CA SER A 212 30.70 -68.25 27.50
C SER A 212 29.47 -67.64 28.19
N GLU A 213 28.39 -68.44 28.20
CA GLU A 213 27.56 -68.79 29.37
C GLU A 213 28.37 -69.48 30.51
N PRO A 214 27.78 -69.84 31.68
CA PRO A 214 26.51 -69.40 32.30
C PRO A 214 26.88 -68.65 33.62
N PRO A 215 26.27 -68.79 34.85
CA PRO A 215 25.02 -69.37 35.38
C PRO A 215 23.97 -68.27 35.72
N ALA A 216 22.78 -68.53 36.32
CA ALA A 216 22.24 -69.71 37.01
C ALA A 216 20.74 -69.93 36.70
#